data_AF-A0A451AIC7-F1
#
_entry.id   AF-A0A451AIC7-F1
#
_cell.length_a   1.000
_cell.length_b   1.000
_cell.length_c   1.000
_cell.angle_alpha   90.00
_cell.angle_beta   90.00
_cell.angle_gamma   90.00
#
_symmetry.space_group_name_H-M   'P 1'
#
loop_
_entity.id
_entity.type
_entity.pdbx_description
1 polymer ?
#
loop_
_entity_poly.entity_id
_entity_poly.type
_entity_poly.pdbx_seq_one_letter_code
_entity_poly.pdbx_strand_id
1 'polypeptide(L)'
;MDIYKSIGWELGLPTERNRAAAFRAIRTEITRLTLETGQRPVLIIDEAHHLRNEILEDLRLLTNYRMDSENRLCLLLVGLTELRRRLAMAVHESLAQRIVVRYHLTGLTREEVSEYLTHRLRLVGCELPLFEPPAIEAIFQDTQGRVRKINTLAHYALTSGAIDKAKIITAEHVRMAREEITP
;
A
#
# COMPACT_ATOMS: atom_id res chain seq x y z
N MET A 1 6.52 18.92 2.37
CA MET A 1 6.09 19.27 0.99
C MET A 1 4.59 19.50 1.03
N ASP A 2 4.08 20.51 0.31
CA ASP A 2 2.65 20.84 0.30
C ASP A 2 1.90 19.86 -0.61
N ILE A 3 0.93 19.12 -0.06
CA ILE A 3 0.17 18.07 -0.78
C ILE A 3 -0.48 18.60 -2.06
N TYR A 4 -0.89 19.86 -2.06
CA TYR A 4 -1.52 20.50 -3.22
C TYR A 4 -0.55 20.67 -4.38
N LYS A 5 0.71 20.97 -4.08
CA LYS A 5 1.75 21.08 -5.10
C LYS A 5 2.06 19.70 -5.69
N SER A 6 2.14 18.67 -4.84
CA SER A 6 2.33 17.30 -5.29
C SER A 6 1.19 16.85 -6.21
N ILE A 7 -0.08 17.05 -5.81
CA ILE A 7 -1.24 16.71 -6.65
C ILE A 7 -1.22 17.52 -7.95
N GLY A 8 -0.93 18.82 -7.87
CA GLY A 8 -0.84 19.68 -9.06
C GLY A 8 0.21 19.18 -10.05
N TRP A 9 1.40 18.81 -9.58
CA TRP A 9 2.47 18.29 -10.43
C TRP A 9 2.12 16.95 -11.09
N GLU A 10 1.52 16.03 -10.35
CA GLU A 10 1.06 14.74 -10.91
C GLU A 10 -0.06 14.92 -11.96
N LEU A 11 -0.86 15.98 -11.84
CA LEU A 11 -1.86 16.37 -12.85
C LEU A 11 -1.29 17.22 -13.99
N GLY A 12 0.03 17.51 -14.00
CA GLY A 12 0.66 18.35 -15.02
C GLY A 12 0.32 19.84 -14.93
N LEU A 13 -0.13 20.31 -13.76
CA LEU A 13 -0.53 21.70 -13.53
C LEU A 13 0.66 22.59 -13.12
N PRO A 14 0.64 23.89 -13.48
CA PRO A 14 1.64 24.84 -13.05
C PRO A 14 1.63 25.02 -11.53
N THR A 15 2.78 25.42 -10.97
CA THR A 15 2.92 25.57 -9.52
C THR A 15 2.26 26.86 -9.05
N GLU A 16 1.20 26.74 -8.27
CA GLU A 16 0.50 27.88 -7.68
C GLU A 16 1.18 28.40 -6.42
N ARG A 17 1.12 29.73 -6.21
CA ARG A 17 1.77 30.39 -5.05
C ARG A 17 0.98 30.24 -3.75
N ASN A 18 -0.34 30.05 -3.83
CA ASN A 18 -1.21 29.92 -2.65
C ASN A 18 -2.11 28.67 -2.74
N ARG A 19 -2.52 28.17 -1.57
CA ARG A 19 -3.31 26.93 -1.42
C ARG A 19 -4.67 27.02 -2.13
N ALA A 20 -5.32 28.18 -2.08
CA ALA A 20 -6.64 28.38 -2.70
C ALA A 20 -6.58 28.31 -4.23
N ALA A 21 -5.56 28.89 -4.85
CA ALA A 21 -5.32 28.83 -6.28
C ALA A 21 -4.99 27.38 -6.70
N ALA A 22 -4.11 26.69 -5.95
CA ALA A 22 -3.80 25.29 -6.20
C ALA A 22 -5.05 24.40 -6.12
N PHE A 23 -5.87 24.56 -5.08
CA PHE A 23 -7.14 23.85 -4.93
C PHE A 23 -8.08 24.08 -6.13
N ARG A 24 -8.23 25.33 -6.57
CA ARG A 24 -9.07 25.68 -7.72
C ARG A 24 -8.53 25.06 -9.00
N ALA A 25 -7.24 25.14 -9.26
CA ALA A 25 -6.61 24.56 -10.44
C ALA A 25 -6.83 23.05 -10.51
N ILE A 26 -6.58 22.34 -9.41
CA ILE A 26 -6.81 20.89 -9.28
C ILE A 26 -8.28 20.55 -9.55
N ARG A 27 -9.21 21.28 -8.94
CA ARG A 27 -10.64 21.03 -9.10
C ARG A 27 -11.13 21.28 -10.52
N THR A 28 -10.62 22.31 -11.17
CA THR A 28 -10.89 22.61 -12.59
C THR A 28 -10.37 21.47 -13.46
N GLU A 29 -9.16 20.99 -13.22
CA GLU A 29 -8.58 19.92 -14.02
C GLU A 29 -9.30 18.58 -13.83
N ILE A 30 -9.63 18.19 -12.59
CA ILE A 30 -10.45 17.00 -12.32
C ILE A 30 -11.81 17.09 -13.04
N THR A 31 -12.41 18.28 -13.06
CA THR A 31 -13.66 18.53 -13.77
C THR A 31 -13.50 18.36 -15.28
N ARG A 32 -12.43 18.93 -15.84
CA ARG A 32 -12.09 18.82 -17.26
C ARG A 32 -11.89 17.36 -17.67
N LEU A 33 -11.09 16.61 -16.91
CA LEU A 33 -10.86 15.18 -17.13
C LEU A 33 -12.18 14.40 -17.08
N THR A 34 -13.03 14.66 -16.08
CA THR A 34 -14.27 13.88 -15.93
C THR A 34 -15.30 14.21 -17.01
N LEU A 35 -15.50 15.49 -17.34
CA LEU A 35 -16.59 15.94 -18.22
C LEU A 35 -16.21 15.98 -19.70
N GLU A 36 -14.98 16.36 -20.02
CA GLU A 36 -14.56 16.54 -21.41
C GLU A 36 -13.87 15.28 -21.96
N THR A 37 -13.06 14.60 -21.15
CA THR A 37 -12.33 13.40 -21.60
C THR A 37 -12.96 12.09 -21.13
N GLY A 38 -13.95 12.15 -20.24
CA GLY A 38 -14.59 10.98 -19.64
C GLY A 38 -13.68 10.20 -18.67
N GLN A 39 -12.52 10.75 -18.31
CA GLN A 39 -11.54 10.11 -17.44
C GLN A 39 -11.83 10.46 -15.98
N ARG A 40 -11.93 9.42 -15.14
CA ARG A 40 -12.13 9.59 -13.70
C ARG A 40 -10.81 9.43 -12.96
N PRO A 41 -10.21 10.50 -12.43
CA PRO A 41 -8.96 10.40 -11.69
C PRO A 41 -9.14 9.62 -10.38
N VAL A 42 -8.09 8.87 -10.02
CA VAL A 42 -7.95 8.20 -8.72
C VAL A 42 -6.76 8.82 -8.00
N LEU A 43 -7.03 9.49 -6.89
CA LEU A 43 -5.99 10.04 -6.03
C LEU A 43 -5.63 9.01 -4.95
N ILE A 44 -4.42 8.45 -5.07
CA ILE A 44 -3.86 7.52 -4.10
C ILE A 44 -2.90 8.28 -3.20
N ILE A 45 -3.16 8.25 -1.89
CA ILE A 45 -2.27 8.85 -0.90
C ILE A 45 -1.72 7.73 -0.04
N ASP A 46 -0.46 7.38 -0.29
CA ASP A 46 0.28 6.47 0.57
C ASP A 46 0.79 7.19 1.82
N GLU A 47 0.97 6.42 2.89
CA GLU A 47 1.32 6.91 4.22
C GLU A 47 0.43 8.05 4.74
N ALA A 48 -0.86 7.99 4.41
CA ALA A 48 -1.86 9.00 4.78
C ALA A 48 -2.01 9.21 6.29
N HIS A 49 -1.50 8.28 7.11
CA HIS A 49 -1.42 8.42 8.56
C HIS A 49 -0.53 9.59 9.02
N HIS A 50 0.35 10.11 8.16
CA HIS A 50 1.14 11.33 8.42
C HIS A 50 0.42 12.64 8.05
N LEU A 51 -0.73 12.58 7.37
CA LEU A 51 -1.46 13.79 6.99
C LEU A 51 -1.92 14.57 8.23
N ARG A 52 -1.82 15.90 8.16
CA ARG A 52 -2.37 16.80 9.19
C ARG A 52 -3.91 16.85 9.07
N ASN A 53 -4.60 17.11 10.18
CA ASN A 53 -6.07 17.13 10.19
C ASN A 53 -6.66 18.14 9.19
N GLU A 54 -6.03 19.30 9.04
CA GLU A 54 -6.43 20.32 8.05
C GLU A 54 -6.35 19.82 6.60
N ILE A 55 -5.47 18.87 6.30
CA ILE A 55 -5.35 18.31 4.95
C ILE A 55 -6.45 17.28 4.70
N LEU A 56 -6.81 16.49 5.71
CA LEU A 56 -7.93 15.55 5.61
C LEU A 56 -9.24 16.29 5.31
N GLU A 57 -9.47 17.41 5.99
CA GLU A 57 -10.64 18.26 5.74
C GLU A 57 -10.65 18.84 4.32
N ASP A 58 -9.49 19.23 3.82
CA ASP A 58 -9.34 19.70 2.46
C ASP A 58 -9.60 18.63 1.39
N LEU A 59 -9.15 17.39 1.64
CA LEU A 59 -9.46 16.24 0.78
C LEU A 59 -10.96 15.96 0.73
N ARG A 60 -11.68 16.19 1.84
CA ARG A 60 -13.14 16.15 1.86
C ARG A 60 -13.74 17.20 0.91
N LEU A 61 -13.21 18.43 0.90
CA LEU A 61 -13.67 19.48 0.00
C LEU A 61 -13.36 19.14 -1.47
N LEU A 62 -12.20 18.55 -1.76
CA LEU A 62 -11.81 18.13 -3.11
C LEU A 62 -12.68 17.02 -3.69
N THR A 63 -13.33 16.20 -2.85
CA THR A 63 -14.26 15.15 -3.30
C THR A 63 -15.69 15.65 -3.47
N ASN A 64 -16.02 16.87 -3.03
CA ASN A 64 -17.38 17.43 -3.12
C ASN A 64 -17.62 18.15 -4.47
N TYR A 65 -18.41 17.52 -5.34
CA TYR A 65 -18.87 18.10 -6.60
C TYR A 65 -20.39 18.14 -6.67
N ARG A 66 -20.93 19.32 -7.03
CA ARG A 66 -22.38 19.61 -7.17
C ARG A 66 -23.24 19.03 -6.03
N MET A 67 -22.95 19.40 -4.78
CA MET A 67 -23.66 18.88 -3.60
C MET A 67 -23.68 17.34 -3.56
N ASP A 68 -22.53 16.73 -3.82
CA ASP A 68 -22.32 15.27 -3.87
C ASP A 68 -23.15 14.49 -4.91
N SER A 69 -23.78 15.17 -5.87
CA SER A 69 -24.51 14.51 -6.97
C SER A 69 -23.60 13.91 -8.04
N GLU A 70 -22.31 14.26 -8.06
CA GLU A 70 -21.36 13.77 -9.04
C GLU A 70 -20.07 13.26 -8.38
N ASN A 71 -19.71 12.00 -8.66
CA ASN A 71 -18.43 11.44 -8.22
C ASN A 71 -17.36 11.67 -9.29
N ARG A 72 -16.60 12.76 -9.17
CA ARG A 72 -15.53 13.13 -10.12
C ARG A 72 -14.13 12.71 -9.69
N LEU A 73 -13.94 12.33 -8.43
CA LEU A 73 -12.63 11.96 -7.88
C LEU A 73 -12.78 10.76 -6.95
N CYS A 74 -12.08 9.68 -7.26
CA CYS A 74 -11.92 8.57 -6.32
C CYS A 74 -10.72 8.85 -5.40
N LEU A 75 -10.90 8.70 -4.09
CA LEU A 75 -9.84 8.89 -3.09
C LEU A 75 -9.50 7.54 -2.45
N LEU A 76 -8.24 7.13 -2.53
CA LEU A 76 -7.70 5.96 -1.85
C LEU A 76 -6.66 6.41 -0.81
N LEU A 77 -6.98 6.23 0.47
CA LEU A 77 -6.06 6.51 1.56
C LEU A 77 -5.41 5.20 2.04
N VAL A 78 -4.09 5.13 1.96
CA VAL A 78 -3.30 3.98 2.41
C VAL A 78 -2.42 4.42 3.57
N GLY A 79 -2.28 3.57 4.59
CA GLY A 79 -1.43 3.87 5.74
C GLY A 79 -1.63 2.90 6.88
N LEU A 80 -0.99 3.20 8.02
CA LEU A 80 -1.03 2.38 9.22
C LEU A 80 -2.40 2.43 9.93
N THR A 81 -2.63 1.50 10.86
CA THR A 81 -3.88 1.40 11.65
C THR A 81 -4.23 2.68 12.43
N GLU A 82 -3.25 3.54 12.69
CA GLU A 82 -3.45 4.88 13.25
C GLU A 82 -4.39 5.74 12.39
N LEU A 83 -4.27 5.68 11.06
CA LEU A 83 -5.14 6.42 10.15
C LEU A 83 -6.61 6.05 10.36
N ARG A 84 -6.90 4.74 10.50
CA ARG A 84 -8.26 4.25 10.78
C ARG A 84 -8.80 4.83 12.10
N ARG A 85 -7.97 4.86 13.16
CA ARG A 85 -8.36 5.44 14.46
C ARG A 85 -8.60 6.94 14.35
N ARG A 86 -7.75 7.66 13.62
CA ARG A 86 -7.87 9.10 13.40
C ARG A 86 -9.12 9.45 12.61
N LEU A 87 -9.42 8.73 11.52
CA LEU A 87 -10.63 8.93 10.72
C LEU A 87 -11.93 8.62 11.49
N ALA A 88 -11.86 7.86 12.59
CA ALA A 88 -13.01 7.60 13.46
C ALA A 88 -13.27 8.71 14.50
N MET A 89 -12.40 9.72 14.59
CA MET A 89 -12.60 10.87 15.48
C MET A 89 -13.70 11.78 14.95
N ALA A 90 -14.48 12.40 15.85
CA ALA A 90 -15.62 13.26 15.50
C ALA A 90 -15.25 14.41 14.53
N VAL A 91 -14.04 14.98 14.66
CA VAL A 91 -13.55 16.04 13.77
C VAL A 91 -13.46 15.61 12.29
N HIS A 92 -13.35 14.31 12.02
CA HIS A 92 -13.23 13.73 10.67
C HIS A 92 -14.49 13.00 10.23
N GLU A 93 -15.60 13.10 10.97
CA GLU A 93 -16.85 12.38 10.68
C GLU A 93 -17.36 12.63 9.25
N SER A 94 -17.27 13.88 8.82
CA SER A 94 -17.71 14.33 7.50
C SER A 94 -16.91 13.69 6.34
N LEU A 95 -15.61 13.48 6.51
CA LEU A 95 -14.78 12.71 5.57
C LEU A 95 -15.05 11.21 5.71
N ALA A 96 -15.18 10.72 6.93
CA ALA A 96 -15.39 9.30 7.21
C ALA A 96 -16.68 8.76 6.59
N GLN A 97 -17.77 9.54 6.59
CA GLN A 97 -19.03 9.18 5.94
C GLN A 97 -18.91 8.97 4.43
N ARG A 98 -17.91 9.59 3.78
CA ARG A 98 -17.64 9.44 2.34
C ARG A 98 -16.77 8.24 2.00
N ILE A 99 -16.12 7.64 2.99
CA ILE A 99 -15.30 6.44 2.80
C ILE A 99 -16.26 5.25 2.75
N VAL A 100 -16.54 4.79 1.54
CA VAL A 100 -17.46 3.66 1.29
C VAL A 100 -16.83 2.32 1.63
N VAL A 101 -15.52 2.18 1.38
CA VAL A 101 -14.78 0.93 1.60
C VAL A 101 -13.67 1.15 2.61
N ARG A 102 -13.60 0.26 3.60
CA ARG A 102 -12.50 0.18 4.56
C ARG A 102 -12.00 -1.25 4.57
N TYR A 103 -10.71 -1.42 4.32
CA TYR A 103 -10.07 -2.72 4.35
C TYR A 103 -8.83 -2.68 5.23
N HIS A 104 -8.64 -3.73 6.02
CA HIS A 104 -7.45 -3.91 6.84
C HIS A 104 -6.67 -5.11 6.29
N LEU A 105 -5.53 -4.82 5.68
CA LEU A 105 -4.62 -5.87 5.18
C LEU A 105 -4.00 -6.60 6.37
N THR A 106 -4.34 -7.89 6.51
CA THR A 106 -3.72 -8.81 7.45
C THR A 106 -2.49 -9.48 6.82
N GLY A 107 -1.72 -10.21 7.63
CA GLY A 107 -0.71 -11.13 7.09
C GLY A 107 -1.36 -12.24 6.26
N LEU A 108 -0.56 -12.85 5.39
CA LEU A 108 -0.94 -14.02 4.61
C LEU A 108 -1.23 -15.21 5.53
N THR A 109 -2.18 -16.08 5.15
CA THR A 109 -2.37 -17.38 5.82
C THR A 109 -1.22 -18.33 5.49
N ARG A 110 -1.16 -19.46 6.21
CA ARG A 110 -0.16 -20.51 5.97
C ARG A 110 -0.18 -20.98 4.51
N GLU A 111 -1.36 -21.19 3.96
CA GLU A 111 -1.58 -21.65 2.59
C GLU A 111 -1.12 -20.58 1.58
N GLU A 112 -1.51 -19.32 1.84
CA GLU A 112 -1.13 -18.17 1.01
C GLU A 112 0.40 -17.93 1.02
N VAL A 113 1.12 -18.24 2.10
CA VAL A 113 2.60 -18.13 2.12
C VAL A 113 3.24 -19.08 1.11
N SER A 114 2.75 -20.33 1.03
CA SER A 114 3.25 -21.31 0.05
C SER A 114 3.01 -20.84 -1.38
N GLU A 115 1.79 -20.38 -1.66
CA GLU A 115 1.41 -19.83 -2.97
C GLU A 115 2.22 -18.58 -3.31
N TYR A 116 2.45 -17.70 -2.33
CA TYR A 116 3.22 -16.48 -2.46
C TYR A 116 4.68 -16.77 -2.83
N LEU A 117 5.34 -17.69 -2.12
CA LEU A 117 6.72 -18.09 -2.42
C LEU A 117 6.81 -18.70 -3.82
N THR A 118 5.88 -19.58 -4.17
CA THR A 118 5.80 -20.19 -5.51
C THR A 118 5.61 -19.13 -6.59
N HIS A 119 4.71 -18.18 -6.39
CA HIS A 119 4.48 -17.07 -7.31
C HIS A 119 5.76 -16.23 -7.48
N ARG A 120 6.46 -15.90 -6.39
CA ARG A 120 7.72 -15.14 -6.43
C ARG A 120 8.83 -15.86 -7.19
N LEU A 121 8.93 -17.18 -7.06
CA LEU A 121 9.88 -18.00 -7.83
C LEU A 121 9.54 -18.02 -9.32
N ARG A 122 8.25 -18.11 -9.67
CA ARG A 122 7.81 -18.07 -11.08
C ARG A 122 8.14 -16.74 -11.77
N LEU A 123 8.09 -15.62 -11.06
CA LEU A 123 8.46 -14.31 -11.62
C LEU A 123 9.92 -14.25 -12.10
N VAL A 124 10.79 -15.11 -11.57
CA VAL A 124 12.20 -15.22 -11.99
C VAL A 124 12.46 -16.47 -12.84
N GLY A 125 11.40 -17.11 -13.37
CA GLY A 125 11.49 -18.28 -14.24
C GLY A 125 11.77 -19.60 -13.51
N CYS A 126 11.63 -19.64 -12.18
CA CYS A 126 11.78 -20.87 -11.42
C CYS A 126 10.42 -21.54 -11.20
N GLU A 127 10.20 -22.69 -11.83
CA GLU A 127 8.99 -23.49 -11.66
C GLU A 127 9.17 -24.62 -10.63
N LEU A 128 10.40 -24.87 -10.20
CA LEU A 128 10.71 -25.90 -9.23
C LEU A 128 10.29 -25.45 -7.82
N PRO A 129 9.66 -26.33 -7.03
CA PRO A 129 9.38 -26.04 -5.63
C PRO A 129 10.70 -26.05 -4.84
N LEU A 130 11.30 -24.88 -4.66
CA LEU A 130 12.58 -24.75 -3.95
C LEU A 130 12.44 -24.87 -2.44
N PHE A 131 11.24 -24.75 -1.87
CA PHE A 131 11.03 -24.84 -0.43
C PHE A 131 10.29 -26.13 -0.09
N GLU A 132 10.82 -26.92 0.85
CA GLU A 132 10.08 -28.07 1.38
C GLU A 132 8.98 -27.61 2.37
N PRO A 133 7.94 -28.43 2.61
CA PRO A 133 6.86 -28.04 3.52
C PRO A 133 7.33 -27.64 4.93
N PRO A 134 8.30 -28.33 5.57
CA PRO A 134 8.88 -27.86 6.83
C PRO A 134 9.51 -26.45 6.79
N ALA A 135 10.15 -26.08 5.68
CA ALA A 135 10.73 -24.76 5.51
C ALA A 135 9.66 -23.67 5.38
N ILE A 136 8.59 -23.96 4.64
CA ILE A 136 7.44 -23.05 4.50
C ILE A 136 6.76 -22.84 5.85
N GLU A 137 6.60 -23.91 6.63
CA GLU A 137 6.02 -23.83 7.98
C GLU A 137 6.90 -22.97 8.91
N ALA A 138 8.21 -23.18 8.90
CA ALA A 138 9.14 -22.37 9.68
C ALA A 138 9.06 -20.88 9.29
N ILE A 139 9.02 -20.60 7.98
CA ILE A 139 8.85 -19.22 7.48
C ILE A 139 7.53 -18.62 7.98
N PHE A 140 6.42 -19.36 7.91
CA PHE A 140 5.14 -18.87 8.39
C PHE A 140 5.16 -18.56 9.90
N GLN A 141 5.72 -19.47 10.72
CA GLN A 141 5.82 -19.30 12.16
C GLN A 141 6.65 -18.06 12.56
N ASP A 142 7.78 -17.83 11.92
CA ASP A 142 8.65 -16.70 12.25
C ASP A 142 8.10 -15.35 11.73
N THR A 143 7.33 -15.38 10.64
CA THR A 143 6.88 -14.16 9.95
C THR A 143 5.44 -13.77 10.26
N GLN A 144 4.62 -14.73 10.70
CA GLN A 144 3.18 -14.59 10.90
C GLN A 144 2.47 -14.02 9.66
N GLY A 145 2.87 -14.49 8.46
CA GLY A 145 2.27 -14.05 7.20
C GLY A 145 2.71 -12.66 6.73
N ARG A 146 3.59 -11.96 7.45
CA ARG A 146 4.01 -10.59 7.08
C ARG A 146 4.93 -10.63 5.86
N VAL A 147 4.41 -10.25 4.70
CA VAL A 147 5.09 -10.28 3.40
C VAL A 147 6.53 -9.76 3.43
N ARG A 148 6.80 -8.61 4.07
CA ARG A 148 8.16 -8.07 4.17
C ARG A 148 9.11 -9.01 4.92
N LYS A 149 8.64 -9.59 6.03
CA LYS A 149 9.43 -10.56 6.81
C LYS A 149 9.62 -11.88 6.05
N ILE A 150 8.58 -12.35 5.36
CA ILE A 150 8.66 -13.53 4.47
C ILE A 150 9.78 -13.33 3.44
N ASN A 151 9.79 -12.18 2.77
CA ASN A 151 10.80 -11.88 1.75
C ASN A 151 12.21 -11.89 2.31
N THR A 152 12.41 -11.23 3.45
CA THR A 152 13.72 -11.19 4.11
C THR A 152 14.17 -12.60 4.51
N LEU A 153 13.34 -13.35 5.22
CA LEU A 153 13.67 -14.69 5.70
C LEU A 153 13.91 -15.67 4.55
N ALA A 154 13.04 -15.67 3.54
CA ALA A 154 13.19 -16.52 2.35
C ALA A 154 14.47 -16.17 1.56
N HIS A 155 14.83 -14.89 1.46
CA HIS A 155 16.06 -14.47 0.79
C HIS A 155 17.32 -15.01 1.47
N TYR A 156 17.40 -14.87 2.80
CA TYR A 156 18.53 -15.41 3.57
C TYR A 156 18.53 -16.95 3.56
N ALA A 157 17.37 -17.60 3.60
CA ALA A 157 17.27 -19.06 3.51
C ALA A 157 17.74 -19.58 2.14
N LEU A 158 17.37 -18.90 1.05
CA LEU A 158 17.88 -19.20 -0.30
C LEU A 158 19.39 -18.98 -0.39
N THR A 159 19.91 -17.94 0.27
CA THR A 159 21.36 -17.65 0.31
C THR A 159 22.12 -18.75 1.05
N SER A 160 21.63 -19.18 2.21
CA SER A 160 22.18 -20.31 2.97
C SER A 160 22.16 -21.60 2.15
N GLY A 161 21.02 -21.94 1.52
CA GLY A 161 20.94 -23.13 0.65
C GLY A 161 21.87 -23.05 -0.57
N ALA A 162 22.12 -21.86 -1.11
CA ALA A 162 23.08 -21.68 -2.21
C ALA A 162 24.53 -21.93 -1.76
N ILE A 163 24.91 -21.50 -0.54
CA ILE A 163 26.23 -21.78 0.06
C ILE A 163 26.43 -23.30 0.21
N ASP A 164 25.40 -24.00 0.69
CA ASP A 164 25.41 -25.45 0.87
C ASP A 164 25.22 -26.24 -0.43
N LYS A 165 25.05 -25.55 -1.57
CA LYS A 165 24.72 -26.14 -2.89
C LYS A 165 23.48 -27.05 -2.84
N ALA A 166 22.55 -26.75 -1.93
CA ALA A 166 21.32 -27.48 -1.77
C ALA A 166 20.38 -27.22 -2.96
N LYS A 167 19.69 -28.28 -3.42
CA LYS A 167 18.65 -28.15 -4.46
C LYS A 167 17.30 -27.71 -3.90
N ILE A 168 17.09 -27.91 -2.59
CA ILE A 168 15.86 -27.61 -1.87
C ILE A 168 16.24 -26.93 -0.56
N ILE A 169 15.49 -25.87 -0.22
CA ILE A 169 15.59 -25.12 1.02
C ILE A 169 14.83 -25.88 2.10
N THR A 170 15.56 -26.32 3.12
CA THR A 170 15.06 -27.03 4.29
C THR A 170 14.75 -26.09 5.46
N ALA A 171 14.07 -26.62 6.47
CA ALA A 171 13.85 -25.89 7.73
C ALA A 171 15.16 -25.44 8.40
N GLU A 172 16.26 -26.15 8.16
CA GLU A 172 17.58 -25.82 8.70
C GLU A 172 18.16 -24.53 8.06
N HIS A 173 18.03 -24.35 6.75
CA HIS A 173 18.44 -23.09 6.10
C HIS A 173 17.59 -21.91 6.59
N VAL A 174 16.31 -22.14 6.92
CA VAL A 174 15.45 -21.10 7.53
C VAL A 174 15.92 -20.76 8.94
N ARG A 175 16.33 -21.76 9.73
CA ARG A 175 16.91 -21.55 11.07
C ARG A 175 18.19 -20.71 11.00
N MET A 176 19.11 -21.04 10.09
CA MET A 176 20.33 -20.27 9.85
C MET A 176 20.00 -18.83 9.40
N ALA A 177 19.03 -18.66 8.50
CA ALA A 177 18.57 -17.35 8.07
C ALA A 177 18.01 -16.50 9.22
N ARG A 178 17.32 -17.11 10.19
CA ARG A 178 16.79 -16.40 11.36
C ARG A 178 17.90 -15.86 12.26
N GLU A 179 18.96 -16.63 12.46
CA GLU A 179 20.13 -16.24 13.24
C GLU A 179 20.83 -15.03 12.60
N GLU A 180 20.91 -14.97 11.26
CA GLU A 180 21.50 -13.83 10.54
C GLU A 180 20.65 -12.55 10.62
N ILE A 181 19.31 -12.68 10.67
CA ILE A 181 18.39 -11.53 10.72
C ILE A 181 18.29 -10.92 12.12
N THR A 182 18.62 -11.70 13.16
CA THR A 182 18.51 -11.30 14.57
C THR A 182 19.91 -11.23 15.19
N PRO A 183 20.65 -10.12 15.05
CA PRO A 183 21.93 -9.95 15.73
C PRO A 183 21.77 -9.85 17.25
#